data_AF-A0A7K3EW92-F1
#
_entry.id   AF-A0A7K3EW92-F1
#
_cell.length_a   1.000
_cell.length_b   1.000
_cell.length_c   1.000
_cell.angle_alpha   90.00
_cell.angle_beta   90.00
_cell.angle_gamma   90.00
#
_symmetry.space_group_name_H-M   'P 1'
#
loop_
_entity.id
_entity.type
_entity.pdbx_description
1 polymer ?
#
loop_
_entity_poly.entity_id
_entity_poly.type
_entity_poly.pdbx_seq_one_letter_code
_entity_poly.pdbx_strand_id
1 'polypeptide(L)'
;MVTFAQAQERAEEWVNGELPAYQHREVRVREFDLGFVVWAEDRADGPRSDGGAQRLVIARDSGEATLWPSLPVGEVIRRYEEEYGRPDEAEEPQPAPAARVDLNQTSFLLSPPEWLQEAADKLGIPDRRRGDHDGAAAETGGAGSVGGAGAPLAETRAGVPSAPSASPAPGVGGSGA
;
A
#
# COMPACT_ATOMS: atom_id res chain seq x y z
N MET A 1 -18.57 17.87 22.01
CA MET A 1 -19.40 18.41 20.92
C MET A 1 -18.63 19.48 20.14
N VAL A 2 -18.46 19.29 18.83
CA VAL A 2 -17.77 20.17 17.88
C VAL A 2 -18.74 21.14 17.23
N THR A 3 -18.34 22.40 17.13
CA THR A 3 -19.10 23.44 16.42
C THR A 3 -18.65 23.61 14.98
N PHE A 4 -19.47 24.24 14.13
CA PHE A 4 -19.09 24.55 12.75
C PHE A 4 -17.79 25.37 12.68
N ALA A 5 -17.62 26.37 13.56
CA ALA A 5 -16.40 27.17 13.62
C ALA A 5 -15.17 26.30 13.94
N GLN A 6 -15.27 25.39 14.91
CA GLN A 6 -14.19 24.47 15.24
C GLN A 6 -13.89 23.47 14.11
N ALA A 7 -14.93 23.02 13.39
CA ALA A 7 -14.76 22.19 12.22
C ALA A 7 -14.07 22.95 11.08
N GLN A 8 -14.38 24.24 10.90
CA GLN A 8 -13.74 25.12 9.93
C GLN A 8 -12.27 25.37 10.27
N GLU A 9 -11.93 25.66 11.53
CA GLU A 9 -10.53 25.83 11.95
C GLU A 9 -9.70 24.55 11.70
N ARG A 10 -10.25 23.38 12.09
CA ARG A 10 -9.61 22.08 11.80
C ARG A 10 -9.50 21.81 10.31
N ALA A 11 -10.49 22.21 9.54
CA ALA A 11 -10.47 22.06 8.09
C ALA A 11 -9.35 22.89 7.46
N GLU A 12 -9.14 24.12 7.92
CA GLU A 12 -8.04 24.97 7.46
C GLU A 12 -6.68 24.40 7.85
N GLU A 13 -6.53 23.96 9.11
CA GLU A 13 -5.30 23.31 9.57
C GLU A 13 -5.00 22.05 8.74
N TRP A 14 -6.01 21.22 8.46
CA TRP A 14 -5.82 19.99 7.68
C TRP A 14 -5.46 20.25 6.21
N VAL A 15 -6.16 21.18 5.55
CA VAL A 15 -5.95 21.43 4.12
C VAL A 15 -4.69 22.25 3.85
N ASN A 16 -4.37 23.20 4.74
CA ASN A 16 -3.43 24.29 4.49
C ASN A 16 -2.34 24.44 5.57
N GLY A 17 -2.39 23.71 6.69
CA GLY A 17 -1.51 23.93 7.85
C GLY A 17 -0.02 23.74 7.57
N GLU A 18 0.34 22.81 6.68
CA GLU A 18 1.73 22.56 6.28
C GLU A 18 2.13 23.33 5.00
N LEU A 19 1.19 24.05 4.39
CA LEU A 19 1.41 24.73 3.12
C LEU A 19 1.74 26.22 3.34
N PRO A 20 2.69 26.77 2.57
CA PRO A 20 2.86 28.22 2.51
C PRO A 20 1.59 28.92 2.04
N ALA A 21 1.33 30.14 2.54
CA ALA A 21 0.09 30.88 2.26
C ALA A 21 -0.26 31.02 0.76
N TYR A 22 0.74 31.14 -0.11
CA TYR A 22 0.51 31.25 -1.56
C TYR A 22 -0.05 29.95 -2.18
N GLN A 23 0.17 28.80 -1.53
CA GLN A 23 -0.32 27.47 -1.92
C GLN A 23 -1.63 27.09 -1.22
N HIS A 24 -2.18 27.95 -0.36
CA HIS A 24 -3.42 27.66 0.36
C HIS A 24 -4.58 27.43 -0.61
N ARG A 25 -5.31 26.35 -0.41
CA ARG A 25 -6.48 25.95 -1.18
C ARG A 25 -7.75 26.45 -0.50
N GLU A 26 -8.82 26.51 -1.28
CA GLU A 26 -10.12 26.86 -0.72
C GLU A 26 -10.62 25.67 0.10
N VAL A 27 -11.03 25.96 1.33
CA VAL A 27 -11.50 24.95 2.27
C VAL A 27 -13.01 25.03 2.34
N ARG A 28 -13.65 23.89 2.13
CA ARG A 28 -15.10 23.78 2.21
C ARG A 28 -15.49 22.82 3.32
N VAL A 29 -16.53 23.20 4.03
CA VAL A 29 -17.12 22.41 5.11
C VAL A 29 -18.63 22.33 4.89
N ARG A 30 -19.18 21.13 5.10
CA ARG A 30 -20.62 20.90 5.09
C ARG A 30 -21.03 20.15 6.36
N GLU A 31 -21.98 20.72 7.08
CA GLU A 31 -22.61 20.10 8.24
C GLU A 31 -23.66 19.07 7.81
N PHE A 32 -23.78 18.00 8.58
CA PHE A 32 -24.82 16.98 8.50
C PHE A 32 -25.17 16.48 9.91
N ASP A 33 -26.07 15.51 10.03
CA ASP A 33 -26.65 15.12 11.32
C ASP A 33 -25.59 14.65 12.34
N LEU A 34 -24.66 13.78 11.91
CA LEU A 34 -23.63 13.21 12.79
C LEU A 34 -22.32 14.00 12.84
N GLY A 35 -22.15 15.07 12.05
CA GLY A 35 -20.84 15.72 11.95
C GLY A 35 -20.67 16.75 10.84
N PHE A 36 -19.42 16.90 10.42
CA PHE A 36 -18.98 17.83 9.38
C PHE A 36 -18.11 17.09 8.38
N VAL A 37 -18.38 17.27 7.09
CA VAL A 37 -17.51 16.78 6.01
C VAL A 37 -16.74 17.95 5.42
N VAL A 38 -15.45 17.74 5.25
CA VAL A 38 -14.46 18.73 4.84
C VAL A 38 -13.79 18.26 3.55
N TRP A 39 -13.56 19.18 2.63
CA TRP A 39 -12.77 18.93 1.42
C TRP A 39 -12.05 20.20 0.97
N ALA A 40 -10.98 19.99 0.21
CA ALA A 40 -10.22 21.07 -0.42
C ALA A 40 -10.68 21.25 -1.87
N GLU A 41 -10.88 22.49 -2.30
CA GLU A 41 -11.04 22.84 -3.72
C GLU A 41 -9.72 23.40 -4.27
N ASP A 42 -9.22 22.77 -5.33
CA ASP A 42 -8.03 23.24 -6.03
C ASP A 42 -8.31 24.59 -6.71
N ARG A 43 -7.33 25.50 -6.67
CA ARG A 43 -7.42 26.79 -7.36
C ARG A 43 -7.34 26.55 -8.88
N ALA A 44 -8.11 27.31 -9.66
CA ALA A 44 -8.18 27.16 -11.12
C ALA A 44 -6.81 27.21 -11.82
N ASP A 45 -5.89 28.04 -11.30
CA ASP A 45 -4.53 28.24 -11.85
C ASP A 45 -3.42 27.58 -10.99
N GLY A 46 -3.79 26.75 -10.02
CA GLY A 46 -2.85 26.09 -9.10
C GLY A 46 -2.49 24.65 -9.49
N PRO A 47 -1.39 24.09 -8.98
CA PRO A 47 -1.13 22.66 -9.07
C PRO A 47 -2.28 21.87 -8.42
N ARG A 48 -2.84 20.89 -9.14
CA ARG A 48 -3.80 19.96 -8.53
C ARG A 48 -3.08 19.08 -7.53
N SER A 49 -3.63 18.98 -6.33
CA SER A 49 -3.10 18.12 -5.29
C SER A 49 -3.98 16.89 -5.12
N ASP A 50 -3.41 15.71 -4.88
CA ASP A 50 -4.17 14.48 -4.57
C ASP A 50 -5.10 14.68 -3.36
N GLY A 51 -4.70 15.53 -2.40
CA GLY A 51 -5.51 15.90 -1.25
C GLY A 51 -6.81 16.64 -1.59
N GLY A 52 -6.97 17.21 -2.79
CA GLY A 52 -8.24 17.82 -3.26
C GLY A 52 -9.33 16.77 -3.51
N ALA A 53 -8.91 15.52 -3.77
CA ALA A 53 -9.83 14.41 -3.89
C ALA A 53 -10.13 13.76 -2.53
N GLN A 54 -9.35 14.00 -1.49
CA GLN A 54 -9.58 13.41 -0.16
C GLN A 54 -10.74 14.11 0.56
N ARG A 55 -11.53 13.36 1.32
CA ARG A 55 -12.53 13.91 2.25
C ARG A 55 -12.12 13.62 3.68
N LEU A 56 -12.46 14.52 4.59
CA LEU A 56 -12.34 14.31 6.03
C LEU A 56 -13.72 14.47 6.66
N VAL A 57 -14.10 13.57 7.56
CA VAL A 57 -15.32 13.70 8.36
C VAL A 57 -14.93 13.92 9.81
N ILE A 58 -15.51 14.93 10.45
CA ILE A 58 -15.33 15.25 11.86
C ILE A 58 -16.64 14.94 12.59
N ALA A 59 -16.62 13.98 13.50
CA ALA A 59 -17.77 13.59 14.31
C ALA A 59 -18.24 14.75 15.20
N ARG A 60 -19.54 15.03 15.25
CA ARG A 60 -20.07 16.16 16.04
C ARG A 60 -19.91 15.95 17.53
N ASP A 61 -20.10 14.75 18.04
CA ASP A 61 -20.07 14.51 19.48
C ASP A 61 -18.63 14.52 20.02
N SER A 62 -17.78 13.65 19.47
CA SER A 62 -16.41 13.42 19.92
C SER A 62 -15.37 14.34 19.29
N GLY A 63 -15.61 14.81 18.06
CA GLY A 63 -14.60 15.51 17.26
C GLY A 63 -13.56 14.61 16.62
N GLU A 64 -13.78 13.29 16.61
CA GLU A 64 -12.93 12.35 15.89
C GLU A 64 -12.91 12.67 14.38
N ALA A 65 -11.74 12.57 13.77
CA ALA A 65 -11.53 12.89 12.37
C ALA A 65 -11.22 11.61 11.57
N THR A 66 -12.10 11.26 10.62
CA THR A 66 -11.97 10.08 9.77
C THR A 66 -11.68 10.49 8.33
N LEU A 67 -10.64 9.91 7.73
CA LEU A 67 -10.31 10.13 6.32
C LEU A 67 -11.13 9.23 5.40
N TRP A 68 -11.64 9.82 4.32
CA TRP A 68 -12.50 9.17 3.35
C TRP A 68 -11.91 9.27 1.95
N PRO A 69 -11.96 8.21 1.14
CA PRO A 69 -11.49 8.23 -0.25
C PRO A 69 -12.31 9.22 -1.08
N SER A 70 -11.98 9.32 -2.37
CA SER A 70 -12.50 10.38 -3.22
C SER A 70 -13.96 10.24 -3.70
N LEU A 71 -14.89 10.05 -2.77
CA LEU A 71 -16.33 9.82 -2.97
C LEU A 71 -17.18 11.09 -2.86
N PRO A 72 -18.16 11.36 -3.75
CA PRO A 72 -19.02 12.54 -3.65
C PRO A 72 -19.48 12.86 -2.22
N VAL A 73 -19.51 14.14 -1.84
CA VAL A 73 -19.78 14.54 -0.44
C VAL A 73 -21.08 13.92 0.09
N GLY A 74 -22.11 13.76 -0.77
CA GLY A 74 -23.36 13.07 -0.40
C GLY A 74 -23.19 11.57 -0.12
N GLU A 75 -22.31 10.87 -0.83
CA GLU A 75 -22.01 9.45 -0.59
C GLU A 75 -21.19 9.23 0.69
N VAL A 76 -20.26 10.15 0.99
CA VAL A 76 -19.53 10.14 2.27
C VAL A 76 -20.51 10.27 3.42
N ILE A 77 -21.43 11.23 3.35
CA ILE A 77 -22.46 11.42 4.37
C ILE A 77 -23.31 10.16 4.49
N ARG A 78 -23.88 9.66 3.39
CA ARG A 78 -24.75 8.46 3.38
C ARG A 78 -24.07 7.25 4.04
N ARG A 79 -22.80 6.99 3.71
CA ARG A 79 -22.08 5.84 4.25
C ARG A 79 -21.63 6.06 5.70
N TYR A 80 -21.24 7.28 6.05
CA TYR A 80 -20.91 7.60 7.43
C TYR A 80 -22.15 7.45 8.33
N GLU A 81 -23.32 7.88 7.87
CA GLU A 81 -24.59 7.69 8.59
C GLU A 81 -25.02 6.21 8.66
N GLU A 82 -24.74 5.41 7.63
CA GLU A 82 -25.00 3.97 7.65
C GLU A 82 -24.12 3.22 8.66
N GLU A 83 -22.83 3.60 8.73
CA GLU A 83 -21.84 2.98 9.61
C GLU A 83 -21.98 3.48 11.06
N TYR A 84 -22.11 4.78 11.27
CA TYR A 84 -22.03 5.44 12.58
C TYR A 84 -23.36 6.01 13.08
N GLY A 85 -24.42 6.03 12.25
CA GLY A 85 -25.74 6.55 12.62
C GLY A 85 -26.65 5.53 13.29
N ARG A 86 -26.21 4.29 13.47
CA ARG A 86 -26.95 3.37 14.35
C ARG A 86 -26.84 3.88 15.79
N PRO A 87 -27.98 4.14 16.45
CA PRO A 87 -27.95 4.59 17.83
C PRO A 87 -27.38 3.46 18.69
N ASP A 88 -26.17 3.69 19.20
CA ASP A 88 -25.57 2.96 20.31
C ASP A 88 -25.48 1.42 20.10
N GLU A 89 -24.76 0.98 19.06
CA GLU A 89 -23.76 -0.05 19.33
C GLU A 89 -22.56 0.72 19.88
N ALA A 90 -22.66 1.08 21.17
CA ALA A 90 -21.57 1.63 21.95
C ALA A 90 -20.30 0.87 21.59
N GLU A 91 -19.40 1.58 20.91
CA GLU A 91 -17.96 1.35 20.87
C GLU A 91 -17.61 -0.03 21.41
N GLU A 92 -17.76 -1.08 20.57
CA GLU A 92 -17.35 -2.42 20.99
C GLU A 92 -15.91 -2.24 21.47
N PRO A 93 -15.61 -2.46 22.77
CA PRO A 93 -14.27 -2.28 23.26
C PRO A 93 -13.41 -3.18 22.39
N GLN A 94 -12.47 -2.57 21.66
CA GLN A 94 -11.53 -3.28 20.79
C GLN A 94 -11.21 -4.62 21.44
N PRO A 95 -11.48 -5.77 20.79
CA PRO A 95 -11.20 -7.05 21.41
C PRO A 95 -9.74 -6.99 21.85
N ALA A 96 -9.52 -7.08 23.16
CA ALA A 96 -8.19 -7.01 23.75
C ALA A 96 -7.27 -7.87 22.87
N PRO A 97 -6.09 -7.35 22.44
CA PRO A 97 -5.27 -8.05 21.47
C PRO A 97 -5.12 -9.48 21.93
N ALA A 98 -5.60 -10.43 21.11
CA ALA A 98 -5.58 -11.85 21.42
C ALA A 98 -4.22 -12.16 22.04
N ALA A 99 -4.25 -12.67 23.27
CA ALA A 99 -3.06 -12.96 24.06
C ALA A 99 -2.02 -13.58 23.14
N ARG A 100 -0.92 -12.83 22.98
CA ARG A 100 0.22 -13.14 22.12
C ARG A 100 0.38 -14.65 22.09
N VAL A 101 0.01 -15.25 20.95
CA VAL A 101 0.26 -16.66 20.70
C VAL A 101 1.73 -16.89 21.03
N ASP A 102 1.89 -17.80 21.98
CA ASP A 102 3.03 -18.00 22.84
C ASP A 102 4.36 -18.03 22.06
N LEU A 103 5.31 -17.23 22.54
CA LEU A 103 6.68 -17.08 22.03
C LEU A 103 7.50 -18.39 22.13
N ASN A 104 6.88 -19.52 22.51
CA ASN A 104 7.42 -20.88 22.36
C ASN A 104 7.21 -21.47 20.94
N GLN A 105 6.51 -20.79 20.02
CA GLN A 105 6.43 -21.23 18.61
C GLN A 105 7.75 -21.13 17.83
N THR A 106 8.79 -20.51 18.40
CA THR A 106 10.18 -20.64 17.90
C THR A 106 10.91 -21.87 18.44
N SER A 107 10.20 -22.86 18.97
CA SER A 107 10.77 -24.19 19.27
C SER A 107 10.32 -25.28 18.29
N PHE A 108 9.82 -24.90 17.10
CA PHE A 108 9.56 -25.85 15.99
C PHE A 108 10.66 -25.80 14.90
N LEU A 109 11.61 -24.87 14.98
CA LEU A 109 12.74 -24.78 14.02
C LEU A 109 14.03 -25.44 14.51
N LEU A 110 14.06 -25.97 15.73
CA LEU A 110 15.26 -26.60 16.32
C LEU A 110 15.05 -28.02 16.88
N SER A 111 13.81 -28.52 17.00
CA SER A 111 13.53 -29.92 17.38
C SER A 111 12.16 -30.37 16.83
N PRO A 112 12.12 -31.27 15.82
CA PRO A 112 10.86 -31.81 15.36
C PRO A 112 10.22 -32.72 16.44
N PRO A 113 8.91 -32.63 16.67
CA PRO A 113 8.22 -33.41 17.70
C PRO A 113 8.01 -34.88 17.31
N GLU A 114 7.98 -35.78 18.30
CA GLU A 114 7.94 -37.25 18.12
C GLU A 114 6.71 -37.78 17.37
N TRP A 115 5.59 -37.04 17.36
CA TRP A 115 4.40 -37.43 16.59
C TRP A 115 4.66 -37.48 15.07
N LEU A 116 5.63 -36.70 14.58
CA LEU A 116 6.04 -36.71 13.16
C LEU A 116 6.89 -37.94 12.82
N GLN A 117 7.58 -38.54 13.80
CA GLN A 117 8.29 -39.82 13.65
C GLN A 117 7.34 -41.02 13.68
N GLU A 118 6.32 -40.99 14.55
CA GLU A 118 5.29 -42.04 14.57
C GLU A 118 4.43 -42.07 13.30
N ALA A 119 4.27 -40.92 12.62
CA ALA A 119 3.61 -40.84 11.31
C ALA A 119 4.48 -41.38 10.16
N ALA A 120 5.82 -41.22 10.25
CA ALA A 120 6.75 -41.72 9.25
C ALA A 120 6.96 -43.25 9.34
N ASP A 121 6.96 -43.82 10.55
CA ASP A 121 7.07 -45.27 10.77
C ASP A 121 5.82 -46.03 10.28
N LYS A 122 4.62 -45.42 10.47
CA LYS A 122 3.36 -45.96 9.94
C LYS A 122 3.24 -45.91 8.41
N LEU A 123 3.93 -44.98 7.77
CA LEU A 123 4.03 -44.91 6.31
C LEU A 123 5.34 -45.56 5.85
N GLY A 124 5.46 -46.87 6.12
CA GLY A 124 6.57 -47.67 5.64
C GLY A 124 6.79 -47.46 4.14
N ILE A 125 7.92 -46.83 3.78
CA ILE A 125 8.50 -46.94 2.44
C ILE A 125 9.59 -48.01 2.54
N PRO A 126 9.25 -49.29 2.25
CA PRO A 126 10.24 -50.32 2.08
C PRO A 126 11.06 -50.05 0.82
N ASP A 127 12.37 -49.89 1.02
CA ASP A 127 13.39 -50.12 0.01
C ASP A 127 13.18 -51.50 -0.65
N ARG A 128 13.17 -51.55 -1.99
CA ARG A 128 13.60 -52.74 -2.74
C ARG A 128 13.81 -52.52 -4.25
N ARG A 129 15.08 -52.72 -4.63
CA ARG A 129 15.60 -53.57 -5.72
C ARG A 129 15.67 -53.07 -7.19
N ARG A 130 16.93 -52.77 -7.58
CA ARG A 130 17.85 -53.53 -8.50
C ARG A 130 17.62 -53.51 -10.02
N GLY A 131 18.63 -52.99 -10.74
CA GLY A 131 19.11 -53.37 -12.08
C GLY A 131 20.46 -52.65 -12.32
N ASP A 132 21.60 -53.29 -12.06
CA ASP A 132 22.45 -54.09 -12.97
C ASP A 132 23.30 -53.24 -13.95
N HIS A 133 24.47 -53.77 -14.32
CA HIS A 133 25.60 -53.18 -15.09
C HIS A 133 26.68 -52.48 -14.22
N ASP A 134 27.71 -53.18 -13.70
CA ASP A 134 28.88 -53.81 -14.37
C ASP A 134 30.01 -52.80 -14.64
N GLY A 135 31.22 -53.12 -14.17
CA GLY A 135 32.46 -52.59 -14.75
C GLY A 135 33.31 -51.61 -13.93
N ALA A 136 34.33 -52.18 -13.29
CA ALA A 136 35.74 -51.74 -13.35
C ALA A 136 36.21 -50.43 -12.67
N ALA A 137 36.94 -50.64 -11.56
CA ALA A 137 38.36 -50.35 -11.36
C ALA A 137 38.97 -48.96 -11.69
N ALA A 138 39.75 -48.51 -10.70
CA ALA A 138 41.13 -48.03 -10.80
C ALA A 138 41.41 -46.52 -10.61
N GLU A 139 42.11 -46.25 -9.49
CA GLU A 139 43.40 -45.57 -9.36
C GLU A 139 43.73 -44.24 -10.09
N THR A 140 44.51 -43.44 -9.34
CA THR A 140 45.39 -42.31 -9.77
C THR A 140 44.67 -40.98 -10.03
N GLY A 141 45.08 -39.83 -9.49
CA GLY A 141 46.41 -39.33 -9.18
C GLY A 141 46.57 -38.01 -9.92
N GLY A 142 47.22 -37.00 -9.33
CA GLY A 142 47.76 -35.88 -10.11
C GLY A 142 47.40 -34.48 -9.60
N ALA A 143 48.44 -33.77 -9.21
CA ALA A 143 48.46 -32.42 -8.68
C ALA A 143 48.42 -31.33 -9.77
N GLY A 144 48.21 -30.09 -9.31
CA GLY A 144 48.55 -28.84 -10.00
C GLY A 144 47.45 -28.30 -10.92
N SER A 145 47.37 -27.02 -11.20
CA SER A 145 48.02 -25.81 -10.72
C SER A 145 47.32 -24.66 -11.47
N VAL A 146 47.25 -23.50 -10.80
CA VAL A 146 47.12 -22.14 -11.34
C VAL A 146 46.00 -21.78 -12.33
N GLY A 147 45.33 -20.66 -12.00
CA GLY A 147 45.43 -19.50 -12.89
C GLY A 147 44.13 -18.88 -13.34
N GLY A 148 43.97 -17.59 -13.02
CA GLY A 148 43.43 -16.65 -14.00
C GLY A 148 42.08 -16.03 -13.67
N ALA A 149 42.17 -14.90 -12.96
CA ALA A 149 41.53 -13.61 -13.27
C ALA A 149 40.09 -13.60 -13.80
N GLY A 150 39.21 -12.99 -13.00
CA GLY A 150 37.83 -12.70 -13.34
C GLY A 150 37.64 -11.83 -14.59
N ALA A 151 36.53 -12.08 -15.26
CA ALA A 151 35.92 -11.22 -16.25
C ALA A 151 34.53 -10.79 -15.74
N PRO A 152 34.14 -9.51 -15.90
CA PRO A 152 32.89 -8.99 -15.38
C PRO A 152 31.68 -9.42 -16.23
N LEU A 153 30.55 -9.59 -15.53
CA LEU A 153 29.22 -9.83 -16.07
C LEU A 153 28.65 -8.57 -16.75
N ALA A 154 27.72 -8.83 -17.68
CA ALA A 154 27.22 -7.97 -18.73
C ALA A 154 26.54 -6.66 -18.27
N GLU A 155 26.78 -5.62 -19.08
CA GLU A 155 26.17 -4.29 -19.05
C GLU A 155 24.68 -4.36 -19.42
N THR A 156 23.79 -4.03 -18.48
CA THR A 156 22.36 -3.85 -18.73
C THR A 156 22.12 -2.45 -19.31
N ARG A 157 21.87 -2.38 -20.63
CA ARG A 157 21.45 -1.12 -21.27
C ARG A 157 20.00 -0.81 -20.91
N ALA A 158 19.80 0.22 -20.10
CA ALA A 158 18.50 0.84 -19.88
C ALA A 158 18.06 1.55 -21.17
N GLY A 159 16.96 1.08 -21.77
CA GLY A 159 16.32 1.72 -22.91
C GLY A 159 15.74 3.08 -22.51
N VAL A 160 16.05 4.12 -23.29
CA VAL A 160 15.46 5.46 -23.15
C VAL A 160 14.08 5.45 -23.81
N PRO A 161 13.00 5.96 -23.18
CA PRO A 161 11.75 6.18 -23.90
C PRO A 161 11.93 7.34 -24.88
N SER A 162 11.69 7.07 -26.17
CA SER A 162 11.67 8.08 -27.23
C SER A 162 10.46 9.00 -27.06
N ALA A 163 10.70 10.32 -27.06
CA ALA A 163 9.64 11.33 -27.06
C ALA A 163 8.89 11.36 -28.41
N PRO A 164 7.56 11.64 -28.42
CA PRO A 164 6.82 11.76 -29.67
C PRO A 164 7.15 13.07 -30.41
N SER A 165 7.29 12.95 -31.73
CA SER A 165 7.54 14.04 -32.69
C SER A 165 6.49 15.15 -32.62
N ALA A 166 6.95 16.39 -32.72
CA ALA A 166 6.13 17.58 -32.90
C ALA A 166 5.46 17.58 -34.31
N SER A 167 4.16 17.84 -34.34
CA SER A 167 3.37 18.05 -35.56
C SER A 167 3.62 19.43 -36.19
N PRO A 168 3.52 19.57 -37.52
CA PRO A 168 3.82 20.82 -38.24
C PRO A 168 2.70 21.88 -38.12
N ALA A 169 3.12 23.14 -38.26
CA ALA A 169 2.36 24.38 -38.14
C ALA A 169 1.25 24.58 -39.21
N PRO A 170 0.22 25.42 -38.94
CA PRO A 170 -0.84 25.71 -39.91
C PRO A 170 -0.38 26.63 -41.03
N GLY A 171 -0.86 26.34 -42.24
CA GLY A 171 -0.58 27.07 -43.48
C GLY A 171 -1.08 28.51 -43.48
N VAL A 172 -0.21 29.40 -43.94
CA VAL A 172 -0.52 30.80 -44.24
C VAL A 172 -1.41 30.88 -45.48
N GLY A 173 -2.50 31.63 -45.35
CA GLY A 173 -3.51 31.84 -46.40
C GLY A 173 -2.96 32.60 -47.61
N GLY A 174 -3.44 32.20 -48.79
CA GLY A 174 -3.17 32.88 -50.05
C GLY A 174 -3.80 34.27 -50.11
N SER A 175 -3.01 35.25 -50.55
CA SER A 175 -3.52 36.55 -51.02
C SER A 175 -4.03 36.42 -52.45
N GLY A 176 -5.23 36.94 -52.68
CA GLY A 176 -5.78 37.15 -54.01
C GLY A 176 -5.14 38.35 -54.70
N ALA A 177 -5.05 38.26 -56.02
CA ALA A 177 -5.05 39.34 -57.00
C ALA A 177 -5.56 38.76 -58.32
#